data_AF-A0A970NH03-F1
#
_entry.id   AF-A0A970NH03-F1
#
_cell.length_a   1.000
_cell.length_b   1.000
_cell.length_c   1.000
_cell.angle_alpha   90.00
_cell.angle_beta   90.00
_cell.angle_gamma   90.00
#
_symmetry.space_group_name_H-M   'P 1'
#
loop_
_entity.id
_entity.type
_entity.pdbx_description
1 polymer ?
#
loop_
_entity_poly.entity_id
_entity_poly.type
_entity_poly.pdbx_seq_one_letter_code
_entity_poly.pdbx_strand_id
1 'polypeptide(L)'
;ADGEVVAVILRGDRDLNEIKVKNYLNCGQLFMADEQSVREQCGAGFGSLGPVDLKARIYVDSEAARLKNFSCGANQDGFHYINCNVGRDFVPTAVGDFKNAVEGDPCPDCSGMMRELRGIEVGHIFKLGTKYSDALQAFYRNQAGDEKPFVMGCYGMGVTRTMAAAVEQNHDEDGIIWPMPIAPYQVIIIPVNVQKDDQLQAAADIYQQLLDRGLEVIMDDRDERAGVKFKDADLIGIPVKLTIGPKSLQENKVEVKKRWGTEVEKVDISQVADYVKTIVEDGLARK
;
A
#
# COMPACT_ATOMS: atom_id res chain seq x y z
N ALA A 1 5.58 -29.36 -2.71
CA ALA A 1 4.24 -29.02 -3.23
C ALA A 1 3.29 -30.17 -2.91
N ASP A 2 2.32 -29.95 -2.02
CA ASP A 2 1.36 -30.98 -1.57
C ASP A 2 2.01 -32.34 -1.17
N GLY A 3 3.11 -32.28 -0.43
CA GLY A 3 3.86 -33.46 0.02
C GLY A 3 4.87 -34.02 -0.98
N GLU A 4 4.92 -33.52 -2.22
CA GLU A 4 5.91 -33.92 -3.22
C GLU A 4 7.03 -32.89 -3.36
N VAL A 5 8.28 -33.35 -3.49
CA VAL A 5 9.42 -32.49 -3.80
C VAL A 5 9.46 -32.19 -5.29
N VAL A 6 9.63 -30.91 -5.60
CA VAL A 6 9.80 -30.39 -6.95
C VAL A 6 11.04 -29.50 -6.97
N ALA A 7 11.79 -29.53 -8.06
CA ALA A 7 12.94 -28.65 -8.26
C ALA A 7 12.55 -27.51 -9.19
N VAL A 8 12.86 -26.27 -8.79
CA VAL A 8 12.67 -25.09 -9.64
C VAL A 8 14.02 -24.44 -9.89
N ILE A 9 14.41 -24.31 -11.16
CA ILE A 9 15.71 -23.77 -11.56
C ILE A 9 15.54 -22.35 -12.07
N LEU A 10 16.31 -21.44 -11.49
CA LEU A 10 16.41 -20.04 -11.90
C LEU A 10 17.85 -19.73 -12.33
N ARG A 11 18.05 -18.57 -12.96
CA ARG A 11 19.38 -18.00 -13.15
C ARG A 11 19.91 -17.54 -11.79
N GLY A 12 21.23 -17.61 -11.57
CA GLY A 12 21.84 -17.41 -10.24
C GLY A 12 21.69 -16.01 -9.63
N ASP A 13 21.20 -15.04 -10.39
CA ASP A 13 20.90 -13.65 -9.99
C ASP A 13 19.39 -13.39 -9.86
N ARG A 14 18.56 -14.44 -9.81
CA ARG A 14 17.10 -14.36 -9.72
C ARG A 14 16.59 -15.08 -8.47
N ASP A 15 15.56 -14.49 -7.87
CA ASP A 15 14.85 -15.09 -6.75
C ASP A 15 13.53 -15.77 -7.19
N LEU A 16 13.13 -16.79 -6.44
CA LEU A 16 11.92 -17.55 -6.69
C LEU A 16 10.67 -16.73 -6.38
N ASN A 17 9.70 -16.77 -7.29
CA ASN A 17 8.33 -16.35 -7.01
C ASN A 17 7.48 -17.57 -6.64
N GLU A 18 7.32 -17.81 -5.35
CA GLU A 18 6.53 -18.93 -4.83
C GLU A 18 5.06 -18.88 -5.28
N ILE A 19 4.49 -17.68 -5.48
CA ILE A 19 3.11 -17.52 -5.95
C ILE A 19 2.97 -18.02 -7.39
N LYS A 20 3.91 -17.67 -8.27
CA LYS A 20 3.94 -18.18 -9.66
C LYS A 20 4.05 -19.70 -9.69
N VAL A 21 4.94 -20.28 -8.88
CA VAL A 21 5.10 -21.74 -8.77
C VAL A 21 3.82 -22.39 -8.25
N LYS A 22 3.25 -21.88 -7.16
CA LYS A 22 2.03 -22.40 -6.56
C LYS A 22 0.86 -22.39 -7.55
N ASN A 23 0.69 -21.29 -8.28
CA ASN A 23 -0.34 -21.14 -9.29
C ASN A 23 -0.12 -22.08 -10.48
N TYR A 24 1.14 -22.20 -10.95
CA TYR A 24 1.48 -23.09 -12.07
C TYR A 24 1.25 -24.56 -11.74
N LEU A 25 1.66 -24.99 -10.54
CA LEU A 25 1.45 -26.36 -10.06
C LEU A 25 0.01 -26.61 -9.59
N ASN A 26 -0.77 -25.54 -9.41
CA ASN A 26 -2.11 -25.57 -8.82
C ASN A 26 -2.14 -26.33 -7.48
N CYS A 27 -1.13 -26.10 -6.64
CA CYS A 27 -0.96 -26.82 -5.37
C CYS A 27 -1.56 -26.04 -4.18
N GLY A 28 -2.05 -26.78 -3.18
CA GLY A 28 -2.59 -26.19 -1.95
C GLY A 28 -1.49 -25.62 -1.05
N GLN A 29 -0.39 -26.36 -0.93
CA GLN A 29 0.75 -26.05 -0.08
C GLN A 29 2.06 -26.08 -0.87
N LEU A 30 2.86 -25.03 -0.69
CA LEU A 30 4.21 -24.91 -1.19
C LEU A 30 5.08 -24.40 -0.05
N PHE A 31 6.23 -25.05 0.16
CA PHE A 31 7.25 -24.66 1.12
C PHE A 31 8.60 -25.15 0.59
N MET A 32 9.67 -24.49 0.99
CA MET A 32 11.03 -24.95 0.70
C MET A 32 11.26 -26.30 1.38
N ALA A 33 11.84 -27.25 0.64
CA ALA A 33 12.18 -28.55 1.20
C ALA A 33 13.23 -28.38 2.31
N ASP A 34 13.13 -29.19 3.37
CA ASP A 34 14.16 -29.26 4.41
C ASP A 34 15.39 -30.06 3.93
N GLU A 35 16.52 -29.88 4.60
CA GLU A 35 17.78 -30.51 4.19
C GLU A 35 17.71 -32.04 4.21
N GLN A 36 16.97 -32.64 5.15
CA GLN A 36 16.85 -34.10 5.25
C GLN A 36 16.13 -34.64 4.01
N SER A 37 14.95 -34.10 3.68
CA SER A 37 14.18 -34.49 2.49
C SER A 37 15.01 -34.33 1.21
N VAL A 38 15.77 -33.24 1.11
CA VAL A 38 16.66 -33.00 -0.03
C VAL A 38 17.79 -34.01 -0.12
N ARG A 39 18.47 -34.32 0.98
CA ARG A 39 19.55 -35.32 0.97
C ARG A 39 19.02 -36.71 0.61
N GLU A 40 17.87 -37.09 1.16
CA GLU A 40 17.23 -38.38 0.87
C GLU A 40 16.84 -38.51 -0.61
N GLN A 41 16.36 -37.44 -1.24
CA GLN A 41 15.86 -37.50 -2.61
C GLN A 41 16.88 -37.15 -3.69
N CYS A 42 17.82 -36.26 -3.37
CA CYS A 42 18.76 -35.67 -4.32
C CYS A 42 20.21 -36.14 -4.10
N GLY A 43 20.53 -36.74 -2.96
CA GLY A 43 21.86 -37.30 -2.67
C GLY A 43 22.93 -36.29 -2.21
N ALA A 44 22.59 -35.00 -2.10
CA ALA A 44 23.48 -33.93 -1.66
C ALA A 44 22.72 -32.83 -0.90
N GLY A 45 23.46 -31.97 -0.19
CA GLY A 45 22.92 -30.76 0.44
C GLY A 45 22.74 -29.60 -0.56
N PHE A 46 22.07 -28.53 -0.11
CA PHE A 46 21.67 -27.39 -0.96
C PHE A 46 22.81 -26.77 -1.80
N GLY A 47 24.03 -26.72 -1.27
CA GLY A 47 25.18 -26.12 -1.95
C GLY A 47 25.75 -26.95 -3.10
N SER A 48 25.19 -28.11 -3.43
CA SER A 48 25.66 -28.97 -4.53
C SER A 48 24.52 -29.60 -5.34
N LEU A 49 23.33 -29.03 -5.25
CA LEU A 49 22.17 -29.47 -6.03
C LEU A 49 22.21 -28.97 -7.47
N GLY A 50 21.78 -29.81 -8.39
CA GLY A 50 21.55 -29.44 -9.78
C GLY A 50 20.58 -30.38 -10.49
N PRO A 51 20.26 -30.10 -11.75
CA PRO A 51 19.19 -30.80 -12.45
C PRO A 51 19.60 -32.08 -13.16
N VAL A 52 20.91 -32.33 -13.30
CA VAL A 52 21.44 -33.51 -13.99
C VAL A 52 21.16 -34.74 -13.12
N ASP A 53 20.53 -35.76 -13.68
CA ASP A 53 20.14 -37.02 -13.02
C ASP A 53 19.26 -36.85 -11.76
N LEU A 54 18.61 -35.70 -11.59
CA LEU A 54 17.77 -35.41 -10.44
C LEU A 54 16.43 -36.17 -10.52
N LYS A 55 16.12 -36.96 -9.47
CA LYS A 55 14.89 -37.77 -9.37
C LYS A 55 13.71 -36.99 -8.80
N ALA A 56 13.44 -35.81 -9.35
CA ALA A 56 12.30 -34.97 -9.01
C ALA A 56 11.73 -34.34 -10.29
N ARG A 57 10.50 -33.83 -10.23
CA ARG A 57 9.97 -32.99 -11.32
C ARG A 57 10.77 -31.69 -11.37
N ILE A 58 11.25 -31.33 -12.55
CA ILE A 58 12.15 -30.19 -12.76
C ILE A 58 11.42 -29.12 -13.55
N TYR A 59 11.22 -27.97 -12.94
CA TYR A 59 10.64 -26.79 -13.56
C TYR A 59 11.73 -25.75 -13.77
N VAL A 60 11.81 -25.13 -14.94
CA VAL A 60 12.90 -24.20 -15.27
C VAL A 60 12.32 -22.85 -15.65
N ASP A 61 12.84 -21.77 -15.06
CA ASP A 61 12.45 -20.43 -15.47
C ASP A 61 12.87 -20.16 -16.92
N SER A 62 12.03 -19.43 -17.63
CA SER A 62 12.21 -19.06 -19.04
C SER A 62 13.58 -18.43 -19.35
N GLU A 63 14.20 -17.70 -18.43
CA GLU A 63 15.56 -17.19 -18.60
C GLU A 63 16.62 -18.27 -18.43
N ALA A 64 16.49 -19.11 -17.41
CA ALA A 64 17.40 -20.23 -17.15
C ALA A 64 17.39 -21.24 -18.31
N ALA A 65 16.22 -21.48 -18.91
CA ALA A 65 16.06 -22.36 -20.07
C ALA A 65 16.81 -21.90 -21.32
N ARG A 66 17.16 -20.60 -21.41
CA ARG A 66 17.90 -20.01 -22.54
C ARG A 66 19.41 -19.94 -22.31
N LEU A 67 19.87 -20.26 -21.10
CA LEU A 67 21.30 -20.30 -20.79
C LEU A 67 21.99 -21.41 -21.59
N LYS A 68 23.25 -21.18 -21.88
CA LYS A 68 24.14 -22.17 -22.48
C LYS A 68 25.36 -22.31 -21.61
N ASN A 69 25.87 -23.53 -21.51
CA ASN A 69 27.11 -23.86 -20.81
C ASN A 69 27.19 -23.33 -19.37
N PHE A 70 26.08 -23.38 -18.63
CA PHE A 70 26.02 -22.85 -17.27
C PHE A 70 26.61 -23.84 -16.24
N SER A 71 26.87 -23.36 -15.02
CA SER A 71 27.26 -24.20 -13.89
C SER A 71 26.07 -24.57 -13.02
N CYS A 72 26.04 -25.80 -12.53
CA CYS A 72 25.04 -26.30 -11.57
C CYS A 72 25.68 -27.32 -10.63
N GLY A 73 25.05 -27.59 -9.48
CA GLY A 73 25.53 -28.63 -8.58
C GLY A 73 25.48 -30.02 -9.24
N ALA A 74 26.36 -30.90 -8.80
CA ALA A 74 26.47 -32.25 -9.37
C ALA A 74 25.62 -33.30 -8.64
N ASN A 75 24.74 -32.88 -7.71
CA ASN A 75 24.03 -33.76 -6.79
C ASN A 75 24.99 -34.64 -5.96
N GLN A 76 26.19 -34.11 -5.70
CA GLN A 76 27.23 -34.69 -4.86
C GLN A 76 27.92 -33.57 -4.08
N ASP A 77 28.00 -33.68 -2.75
CA ASP A 77 28.54 -32.65 -1.88
C ASP A 77 29.96 -32.21 -2.30
N GLY A 78 30.13 -30.91 -2.56
CA GLY A 78 31.40 -30.29 -2.95
C GLY A 78 31.66 -30.29 -4.45
N PHE A 79 30.76 -30.81 -5.29
CA PHE A 79 30.96 -30.93 -6.73
C PHE A 79 29.92 -30.15 -7.54
N HIS A 80 30.37 -29.61 -8.68
CA HIS A 80 29.55 -28.88 -9.64
C HIS A 80 29.88 -29.34 -11.05
N TYR A 81 28.87 -29.38 -11.91
CA TYR A 81 29.06 -29.43 -13.35
C TYR A 81 29.33 -28.03 -13.90
N ILE A 82 30.15 -27.98 -14.94
CA ILE A 82 30.30 -26.81 -15.81
C ILE A 82 29.87 -27.19 -17.22
N ASN A 83 29.56 -26.20 -18.05
CA ASN A 83 29.09 -26.40 -19.41
C ASN A 83 27.77 -27.19 -19.51
N CYS A 84 26.89 -27.08 -18.51
CA CYS A 84 25.56 -27.69 -18.52
C CYS A 84 24.63 -26.99 -19.53
N ASN A 85 23.79 -27.75 -20.23
CA ASN A 85 22.85 -27.31 -21.24
C ASN A 85 21.51 -28.05 -21.12
N VAL A 86 20.43 -27.28 -21.11
CA VAL A 86 19.06 -27.80 -21.14
C VAL A 86 18.83 -28.59 -22.44
N GLY A 87 18.20 -29.75 -22.34
CA GLY A 87 17.92 -30.66 -23.45
C GLY A 87 19.06 -31.63 -23.78
N ARG A 88 20.31 -31.28 -23.49
CA ARG A 88 21.46 -32.21 -23.62
C ARG A 88 21.72 -32.97 -22.33
N ASP A 89 21.84 -32.27 -21.21
CA ASP A 89 22.26 -32.86 -19.93
C ASP A 89 21.09 -33.17 -19.00
N PHE A 90 19.95 -32.51 -19.18
CA PHE A 90 18.69 -32.83 -18.49
C PHE A 90 17.52 -32.28 -19.31
N VAL A 91 16.33 -32.85 -19.09
CA VAL A 91 15.10 -32.42 -19.76
C VAL A 91 14.12 -31.93 -18.69
N PRO A 92 13.66 -30.67 -18.73
CA PRO A 92 12.72 -30.16 -17.76
C PRO A 92 11.33 -30.77 -17.94
N THR A 93 10.61 -30.96 -16.84
CA THR A 93 9.18 -31.26 -16.84
C THR A 93 8.39 -30.15 -17.52
N ALA A 94 8.72 -28.89 -17.25
CA ALA A 94 8.21 -27.75 -17.98
C ALA A 94 9.10 -26.51 -17.85
N VAL A 95 8.92 -25.58 -18.77
CA VAL A 95 9.52 -24.24 -18.74
C VAL A 95 8.41 -23.22 -18.52
N GLY A 96 8.62 -22.27 -17.62
CA GLY A 96 7.62 -21.27 -17.24
C GLY A 96 8.24 -19.99 -16.69
N ASP A 97 7.40 -19.06 -16.22
CA ASP A 97 7.85 -17.87 -15.49
C ASP A 97 7.76 -18.15 -13.99
N PHE A 98 8.90 -18.28 -13.33
CA PHE A 98 8.99 -18.68 -11.92
C PHE A 98 9.80 -17.73 -11.06
N LYS A 99 10.47 -16.74 -11.65
CA LYS A 99 11.25 -15.74 -10.92
C LYS A 99 10.40 -14.55 -10.46
N ASN A 100 10.91 -13.82 -9.47
CA ASN A 100 10.50 -12.45 -9.23
C ASN A 100 11.02 -11.55 -10.36
N ALA A 101 10.18 -10.60 -10.77
CA ALA A 101 10.63 -9.48 -11.58
C ALA A 101 11.51 -8.56 -10.72
N VAL A 102 12.49 -7.90 -11.33
CA VAL A 102 13.29 -6.87 -10.68
C VAL A 102 13.24 -5.56 -11.46
N GLU A 103 13.60 -4.45 -10.83
CA GLU A 103 13.73 -3.16 -11.52
C GLU A 103 14.65 -3.28 -12.75
N GLY A 104 14.21 -2.70 -13.87
CA GLY A 104 14.93 -2.74 -15.14
C GLY A 104 14.60 -3.95 -16.04
N ASP A 105 13.87 -4.94 -15.55
CA ASP A 105 13.34 -6.01 -16.41
C ASP A 105 12.36 -5.42 -17.46
N PRO A 106 12.28 -5.99 -18.68
CA PRO A 106 11.37 -5.51 -19.71
C PRO A 106 9.92 -5.72 -19.30
N CYS A 107 9.07 -4.73 -19.60
CA CYS A 107 7.63 -4.84 -19.40
C CYS A 107 7.04 -5.95 -20.30
N PRO A 108 6.19 -6.85 -19.77
CA PRO A 108 5.55 -7.87 -20.60
C PRO A 108 4.52 -7.31 -21.59
N ASP A 109 3.99 -6.11 -21.33
CA ASP A 109 2.87 -5.51 -22.08
C ASP A 109 3.29 -4.35 -23.00
N CYS A 110 4.51 -3.82 -22.84
CA CYS A 110 4.98 -2.69 -23.63
C CYS A 110 6.51 -2.70 -23.80
N SER A 111 7.05 -1.77 -24.59
CA SER A 111 8.50 -1.65 -24.83
C SER A 111 9.28 -0.95 -23.72
N GLY A 112 8.64 -0.68 -22.57
CA GLY A 112 9.27 -0.01 -21.43
C GLY A 112 10.01 -0.96 -20.50
N MET A 113 10.71 -0.39 -19.51
CA MET A 113 11.33 -1.13 -18.40
C MET A 113 10.48 -1.00 -17.14
N MET A 114 10.43 -2.06 -16.33
CA MET A 114 9.74 -2.06 -15.05
C MET A 114 10.50 -1.22 -14.02
N ARG A 115 9.73 -0.52 -13.18
CA ARG A 115 10.23 0.23 -12.02
C ARG A 115 9.63 -0.35 -10.76
N GLU A 116 10.44 -0.44 -9.71
CA GLU A 116 9.97 -0.89 -8.41
C GLU A 116 9.53 0.31 -7.57
N LEU A 117 8.32 0.24 -7.04
CA LEU A 117 7.76 1.22 -6.12
C LEU A 117 7.21 0.46 -4.92
N ARG A 118 7.26 1.10 -3.74
CA ARG A 118 6.62 0.57 -2.54
C ARG A 118 5.19 1.08 -2.47
N GLY A 119 4.27 0.19 -2.10
CA GLY A 119 2.87 0.51 -1.94
C GLY A 119 2.29 -0.16 -0.70
N ILE A 120 1.30 0.48 -0.10
CA ILE A 120 0.47 -0.10 0.93
C ILE A 120 -0.83 -0.56 0.27
N GLU A 121 -1.14 -1.84 0.31
CA GLU A 121 -2.39 -2.37 -0.23
C GLU A 121 -3.57 -1.89 0.64
N VAL A 122 -4.30 -0.88 0.19
CA VAL A 122 -5.51 -0.36 0.87
C VAL A 122 -6.80 -1.02 0.39
N GLY A 123 -6.76 -1.76 -0.71
CA GLY A 123 -7.91 -2.50 -1.22
C GLY A 123 -7.53 -3.52 -2.28
N HIS A 124 -8.43 -4.48 -2.48
CA HIS A 124 -8.25 -5.60 -3.40
C HIS A 124 -9.60 -5.98 -4.01
N ILE A 125 -9.60 -6.25 -5.32
CA ILE A 125 -10.76 -6.75 -6.04
C ILE A 125 -10.46 -8.12 -6.64
N PHE A 126 -11.37 -9.07 -6.49
CA PHE A 126 -11.19 -10.43 -7.03
C PHE A 126 -12.38 -10.84 -7.89
N LYS A 127 -12.07 -11.50 -9.01
CA LYS A 127 -13.03 -12.34 -9.73
C LYS A 127 -12.96 -13.74 -9.14
N LEU A 128 -13.92 -14.09 -8.29
CA LEU A 128 -13.95 -15.37 -7.59
C LEU A 128 -14.48 -16.51 -8.49
N GLY A 129 -15.16 -16.16 -9.58
CA GLY A 129 -15.79 -17.14 -10.46
C GLY A 129 -16.87 -17.91 -9.70
N THR A 130 -16.83 -19.23 -9.79
CA THR A 130 -17.83 -20.10 -9.16
C THR A 130 -17.30 -20.84 -7.92
N LYS A 131 -16.07 -20.53 -7.48
CA LYS A 131 -15.38 -21.24 -6.38
C LYS A 131 -16.26 -21.46 -5.14
N TYR A 132 -16.98 -20.42 -4.72
CA TYR A 132 -17.84 -20.48 -3.53
C TYR A 132 -19.25 -20.96 -3.83
N SER A 133 -19.83 -20.55 -4.97
CA SER A 133 -21.18 -20.96 -5.35
C SER A 133 -21.25 -22.46 -5.60
N ASP A 134 -20.24 -23.06 -6.24
CA ASP A 134 -20.14 -24.51 -6.41
C ASP A 134 -20.04 -25.23 -5.05
N ALA A 135 -19.18 -24.74 -4.15
CA ALA A 135 -18.95 -25.37 -2.85
C ALA A 135 -20.14 -25.24 -1.89
N LEU A 136 -20.83 -24.09 -1.90
CA LEU A 136 -21.95 -23.77 -0.99
C LEU A 136 -23.32 -24.07 -1.60
N GLN A 137 -23.35 -24.63 -2.81
CA GLN A 137 -24.57 -24.95 -3.55
C GLN A 137 -25.48 -23.72 -3.80
N ALA A 138 -24.88 -22.59 -4.16
CA ALA A 138 -25.59 -21.37 -4.50
C ALA A 138 -25.81 -21.26 -6.02
N PHE A 139 -27.01 -21.65 -6.49
CA PHE A 139 -27.38 -21.69 -7.89
C PHE A 139 -28.61 -20.83 -8.21
N TYR A 140 -28.76 -20.44 -9.48
CA TYR A 140 -29.96 -19.81 -10.03
C TYR A 140 -30.42 -20.53 -11.29
N ARG A 141 -31.68 -20.37 -11.68
CA ARG A 141 -32.16 -20.80 -13.00
C ARG A 141 -31.99 -19.70 -14.02
N ASN A 142 -31.30 -19.99 -15.11
CA ASN A 142 -31.17 -19.07 -16.22
C ASN A 142 -32.48 -19.01 -17.05
N GLN A 143 -32.47 -18.19 -18.12
CA GLN A 143 -33.63 -18.05 -19.02
C GLN A 143 -34.02 -19.35 -19.76
N ALA A 144 -33.08 -20.27 -19.97
CA ALA A 144 -33.35 -21.58 -20.57
C ALA A 144 -33.91 -22.60 -19.57
N GLY A 145 -33.96 -22.26 -18.28
CA GLY A 145 -34.38 -23.14 -17.19
C GLY A 145 -33.25 -23.98 -16.59
N ASP A 146 -32.01 -23.84 -17.07
CA ASP A 146 -30.85 -24.56 -16.54
C ASP A 146 -30.42 -23.97 -15.21
N GLU A 147 -30.01 -24.85 -14.30
CA GLU A 147 -29.35 -24.48 -13.05
C GLU A 147 -27.89 -24.07 -13.34
N LYS A 148 -27.52 -22.87 -12.90
CA LYS A 148 -26.18 -22.29 -13.07
C LYS A 148 -25.67 -21.74 -11.74
N PRO A 149 -24.38 -21.93 -11.40
CA PRO A 149 -23.81 -21.33 -10.21
C PRO A 149 -23.73 -19.82 -10.36
N PHE A 150 -23.86 -19.08 -9.26
CA PHE A 150 -23.61 -17.65 -9.29
C PHE A 150 -22.13 -17.37 -9.62
N VAL A 151 -21.87 -16.48 -10.57
CA VAL A 151 -20.53 -15.94 -10.80
C VAL A 151 -20.30 -14.79 -9.83
N MET A 152 -19.25 -14.90 -9.02
CA MET A 152 -19.02 -14.00 -7.90
C MET A 152 -17.79 -13.10 -8.11
N GLY A 153 -17.91 -11.87 -7.62
CA GLY A 153 -16.80 -10.98 -7.37
C GLY A 153 -16.79 -10.58 -5.89
N CYS A 154 -15.62 -10.21 -5.37
CA CYS A 154 -15.53 -9.56 -4.06
C CYS A 154 -14.62 -8.34 -4.13
N TYR A 155 -14.93 -7.37 -3.27
CA TYR A 155 -14.29 -6.06 -3.23
C TYR A 155 -14.01 -5.73 -1.77
N GLY A 156 -12.74 -5.58 -1.43
CA GLY A 156 -12.29 -5.28 -0.07
C GLY A 156 -11.55 -3.95 -0.03
N MET A 157 -11.81 -3.16 1.00
CA MET A 157 -11.04 -1.96 1.33
C MET A 157 -10.73 -1.97 2.82
N GLY A 158 -9.46 -1.81 3.17
CA GLY A 158 -9.01 -1.76 4.55
C GLY A 158 -9.20 -0.36 5.12
N VAL A 159 -10.40 -0.02 5.58
CA VAL A 159 -10.75 1.35 6.04
C VAL A 159 -9.74 1.93 7.03
N THR A 160 -9.37 1.17 8.07
CA THR A 160 -8.37 1.60 9.07
C THR A 160 -6.96 1.70 8.49
N ARG A 161 -6.62 0.81 7.55
CA ARG A 161 -5.34 0.85 6.83
C ARG A 161 -5.26 2.04 5.88
N THR A 162 -6.36 2.43 5.24
CA THR A 162 -6.44 3.61 4.38
C THR A 162 -6.14 4.88 5.17
N MET A 163 -6.69 5.00 6.38
CA MET A 163 -6.37 6.12 7.28
C MET A 163 -4.86 6.16 7.60
N ALA A 164 -4.27 5.04 8.01
CA ALA A 164 -2.83 4.97 8.29
C ALA A 164 -1.98 5.27 7.05
N ALA A 165 -2.35 4.73 5.88
CA ALA A 165 -1.67 4.98 4.62
C ALA A 165 -1.74 6.46 4.20
N ALA A 166 -2.85 7.15 4.50
CA ALA A 166 -2.95 8.59 4.27
C ALA A 166 -1.97 9.37 5.15
N VAL A 167 -1.80 9.01 6.42
CA VAL A 167 -0.80 9.63 7.31
C VAL A 167 0.62 9.33 6.85
N GLU A 168 0.93 8.07 6.51
CA GLU A 168 2.26 7.69 5.99
C GLU A 168 2.67 8.50 4.75
N GLN A 169 1.72 8.83 3.88
CA GLN A 169 1.98 9.66 2.70
C GLN A 169 1.93 11.18 2.96
N ASN A 170 1.27 11.62 4.04
CA ASN A 170 0.99 13.03 4.30
C ASN A 170 1.28 13.37 5.77
N HIS A 171 2.57 13.56 6.08
CA HIS A 171 3.04 14.04 7.37
C HIS A 171 4.34 14.83 7.21
N ASP A 172 4.72 15.53 8.27
CA ASP A 172 6.04 16.13 8.44
C ASP A 172 6.54 15.90 9.87
N GLU A 173 7.65 16.54 10.23
CA GLU A 173 8.26 16.44 11.56
C GLU A 173 7.35 16.95 12.70
N ASP A 174 6.37 17.80 12.38
CA ASP A 174 5.46 18.41 13.36
C ASP A 174 4.16 17.61 13.52
N GLY A 175 3.82 16.73 12.56
CA GLY A 175 2.70 15.80 12.69
C GLY A 175 1.94 15.50 11.40
N ILE A 176 0.65 15.19 11.55
CA ILE A 176 -0.19 14.73 10.45
C ILE A 176 -0.57 15.89 9.52
N ILE A 177 -0.69 15.63 8.22
CA ILE A 177 -1.28 16.53 7.25
C ILE A 177 -2.47 15.82 6.60
N TRP A 178 -3.67 16.00 7.15
CA TRP A 178 -4.84 15.32 6.63
C TRP A 178 -5.24 15.85 5.24
N PRO A 179 -5.54 14.97 4.27
CA PRO A 179 -6.36 15.34 3.14
C PRO A 179 -7.72 15.87 3.62
N MET A 180 -8.19 16.99 3.04
CA MET A 180 -9.40 17.69 3.47
C MET A 180 -10.63 16.76 3.67
N PRO A 181 -10.92 15.76 2.80
CA PRO A 181 -12.11 14.93 2.94
C PRO A 181 -12.09 13.95 4.13
N ILE A 182 -10.93 13.70 4.74
CA ILE A 182 -10.78 12.73 5.83
C ILE A 182 -10.19 13.35 7.10
N ALA A 183 -10.05 14.67 7.14
CA ALA A 183 -9.64 15.38 8.34
C ALA A 183 -10.72 15.25 9.43
N PRO A 184 -10.35 15.14 10.71
CA PRO A 184 -11.34 15.03 11.81
C PRO A 184 -12.18 16.30 11.99
N TYR A 185 -11.59 17.45 11.64
CA TYR A 185 -12.22 18.75 11.48
C TYR A 185 -11.51 19.45 10.33
N GLN A 186 -12.17 20.41 9.68
CA GLN A 186 -11.60 21.19 8.59
C GLN A 186 -10.83 22.41 9.13
N VAL A 187 -11.32 22.99 10.24
CA VAL A 187 -10.81 24.23 10.81
C VAL A 187 -10.58 24.10 12.32
N ILE A 188 -9.44 24.60 12.81
CA ILE A 188 -9.15 24.78 14.24
C ILE A 188 -8.99 26.26 14.56
N ILE A 189 -9.74 26.76 15.55
CA ILE A 189 -9.66 28.12 16.06
C ILE A 189 -8.87 28.13 17.37
N ILE A 190 -7.86 28.97 17.48
CA ILE A 190 -6.96 29.08 18.62
C ILE A 190 -6.98 30.51 19.16
N PRO A 191 -7.83 30.81 20.16
CA PRO A 191 -7.65 32.00 20.99
C PRO A 191 -6.34 31.90 21.76
N VAL A 192 -5.45 32.90 21.57
CA VAL A 192 -4.11 32.91 22.19
C VAL A 192 -4.20 33.03 23.71
N ASN A 193 -5.19 33.79 24.21
CA ASN A 193 -5.48 33.90 25.62
C ASN A 193 -6.99 33.84 25.87
N VAL A 194 -7.45 32.75 26.49
CA VAL A 194 -8.88 32.52 26.78
C VAL A 194 -9.41 33.36 27.94
N GLN A 195 -8.52 33.91 28.78
CA GLN A 195 -8.86 34.83 29.87
C GLN A 195 -9.08 36.27 29.36
N LYS A 196 -9.03 36.50 28.05
CA LYS A 196 -9.26 37.79 27.41
C LYS A 196 -10.59 37.75 26.66
N ASP A 197 -11.56 38.46 27.22
CA ASP A 197 -12.94 38.48 26.70
C ASP A 197 -13.03 38.87 25.23
N ASP A 198 -12.18 39.80 24.77
CA ASP A 198 -12.14 40.23 23.36
C ASP A 198 -11.72 39.09 22.42
N GLN A 199 -10.69 38.33 22.79
CA GLN A 199 -10.21 37.18 22.01
C GLN A 199 -11.20 36.02 22.04
N LEU A 200 -11.77 35.73 23.21
CA LEU A 200 -12.72 34.62 23.37
C LEU A 200 -14.03 34.92 22.63
N GLN A 201 -14.55 36.15 22.73
CA GLN A 201 -15.75 36.55 22.00
C GLN A 201 -15.54 36.52 20.49
N ALA A 202 -14.42 37.06 20.00
CA ALA A 202 -14.11 37.02 18.57
C ALA A 202 -13.97 35.57 18.07
N ALA A 203 -13.34 34.68 18.84
CA ALA A 203 -13.24 33.26 18.51
C ALA A 203 -14.62 32.59 18.44
N ALA A 204 -15.50 32.85 19.41
CA ALA A 204 -16.86 32.31 19.43
C ALA A 204 -17.72 32.82 18.26
N ASP A 205 -17.61 34.10 17.93
CA ASP A 205 -18.35 34.69 16.80
C ASP A 205 -17.89 34.10 15.46
N ILE A 206 -16.59 33.91 15.26
CA ILE A 206 -16.03 33.28 14.06
C ILE A 206 -16.41 31.80 14.01
N TYR A 207 -16.36 31.11 15.13
CA TYR A 207 -16.79 29.72 15.25
C TYR A 207 -18.22 29.55 14.74
N GLN A 208 -19.15 30.37 15.22
CA GLN A 208 -20.54 30.31 14.76
C GLN A 208 -20.68 30.64 13.28
N GLN A 209 -19.98 31.66 12.77
CA GLN A 209 -20.02 32.03 11.35
C GLN A 209 -19.52 30.92 10.42
N LEU A 210 -18.53 30.13 10.85
CA LEU A 210 -18.02 29.00 10.08
C LEU A 210 -18.98 27.80 10.15
N LEU A 211 -19.57 27.53 11.31
CA LEU A 211 -20.62 26.50 11.44
C LEU A 211 -21.84 26.82 10.57
N ASP A 212 -22.27 28.09 10.53
CA ASP A 212 -23.39 28.55 9.70
C ASP A 212 -23.12 28.36 8.19
N ARG A 213 -21.84 28.22 7.81
CA ARG A 213 -21.40 27.91 6.44
C ARG A 213 -21.26 26.42 6.16
N GLY A 214 -21.58 25.57 7.14
CA GLY A 214 -21.52 24.11 7.04
C GLY A 214 -20.12 23.52 7.20
N LEU A 215 -19.18 24.26 7.79
CA LEU A 215 -17.82 23.79 8.01
C LEU A 215 -17.71 23.00 9.32
N GLU A 216 -16.80 22.03 9.34
CA GLU A 216 -16.47 21.27 10.55
C GLU A 216 -15.35 21.97 11.31
N VAL A 217 -15.68 22.53 12.47
CA VAL A 217 -14.79 23.42 13.22
C VAL A 217 -14.59 22.90 14.64
N ILE A 218 -13.37 23.00 15.14
CA ILE A 218 -13.04 22.84 16.56
C ILE A 218 -12.40 24.12 17.09
N MET A 219 -12.68 24.46 18.35
CA MET A 219 -12.03 25.57 19.04
C MET A 219 -11.15 25.01 20.17
N ASP A 220 -9.90 25.46 20.24
CA ASP A 220 -9.01 25.15 21.35
C ASP A 220 -9.16 26.23 22.44
N ASP A 221 -10.19 26.06 23.26
CA ASP A 221 -10.56 26.94 24.38
C ASP A 221 -9.90 26.56 25.72
N ARG A 222 -8.93 25.64 25.69
CA ARG A 222 -8.19 25.22 26.89
C ARG A 222 -7.44 26.40 27.52
N ASP A 223 -7.36 26.45 28.85
CA ASP A 223 -6.52 27.41 29.57
C ASP A 223 -5.05 26.95 29.59
N GLU A 224 -4.44 26.96 28.40
CA GLU A 224 -3.07 26.48 28.16
C GLU A 224 -2.23 27.52 27.43
N ARG A 225 -0.91 27.39 27.54
CA ARG A 225 0.03 28.29 26.85
C ARG A 225 -0.12 28.15 25.34
N ALA A 226 -0.13 29.27 24.62
CA ALA A 226 -0.29 29.28 23.15
C ALA A 226 0.69 28.34 22.41
N GLY A 227 1.94 28.24 22.87
CA GLY A 227 2.92 27.31 22.29
C GLY A 227 2.54 25.84 22.41
N VAL A 228 1.82 25.44 23.48
CA VAL A 228 1.29 24.08 23.63
C VAL A 228 0.15 23.86 22.64
N LYS A 229 -0.81 24.80 22.58
CA LYS A 229 -1.92 24.76 21.62
C LYS A 229 -1.45 24.65 20.18
N PHE A 230 -0.44 25.44 19.80
CA PHE A 230 0.09 25.40 18.44
C PHE A 230 0.71 24.04 18.09
N LYS A 231 1.50 23.47 19.01
CA LYS A 231 2.09 22.13 18.83
C LYS A 231 1.03 21.04 18.74
N ASP A 232 0.02 21.07 19.60
CA ASP A 232 -1.08 20.11 19.54
C ASP A 232 -1.84 20.24 18.21
N ALA A 233 -2.10 21.46 17.76
CA ALA A 233 -2.78 21.70 16.49
C ALA A 233 -1.97 21.22 15.28
N ASP A 234 -0.64 21.39 15.30
CA ASP A 234 0.25 20.88 14.25
C ASP A 234 0.32 19.33 14.27
N LEU A 235 0.33 18.73 15.47
CA LEU A 235 0.34 17.29 15.65
C LEU A 235 -0.95 16.62 15.17
N ILE A 236 -2.12 17.16 15.56
CA ILE A 236 -3.44 16.63 15.19
C ILE A 236 -3.69 16.79 13.68
N GLY A 237 -3.11 17.83 13.06
CA GLY A 237 -3.06 17.97 11.61
C GLY A 237 -4.30 18.58 10.96
N ILE A 238 -5.07 19.39 11.71
CA ILE A 238 -6.29 20.02 11.19
C ILE A 238 -5.93 20.99 10.04
N PRO A 239 -6.57 20.87 8.85
CA PRO A 239 -6.13 21.52 7.61
C PRO A 239 -5.99 23.04 7.69
N VAL A 240 -6.91 23.74 8.35
CA VAL A 240 -6.92 25.21 8.44
C VAL A 240 -6.85 25.66 9.90
N LYS A 241 -5.84 26.46 10.25
CA LYS A 241 -5.64 27.02 11.58
C LYS A 241 -5.96 28.51 11.59
N LEU A 242 -6.83 28.93 12.50
CA LEU A 242 -7.17 30.33 12.76
C LEU A 242 -6.62 30.74 14.12
N THR A 243 -5.73 31.72 14.15
CA THR A 243 -5.14 32.23 15.40
C THR A 243 -5.74 33.58 15.75
N ILE A 244 -6.38 33.67 16.92
CA ILE A 244 -6.97 34.91 17.45
C ILE A 244 -6.00 35.49 18.49
N GLY A 245 -5.08 36.33 18.02
CA GLY A 245 -4.06 36.97 18.83
C GLY A 245 -4.32 38.47 19.06
N PRO A 246 -3.77 39.06 20.13
CA PRO A 246 -4.06 40.45 20.50
C PRO A 246 -3.62 41.46 19.43
N LYS A 247 -2.50 41.22 18.74
CA LYS A 247 -1.98 42.13 17.71
C LYS A 247 -2.89 42.18 16.48
N SER A 248 -3.26 41.01 15.97
CA SER A 248 -4.09 40.91 14.77
C SER A 248 -5.53 41.37 15.06
N LEU A 249 -6.05 41.10 16.26
CA LEU A 249 -7.37 41.55 16.69
C LEU A 249 -7.48 43.08 16.79
N GLN A 250 -6.42 43.77 17.26
CA GLN A 250 -6.35 45.24 17.24
C GLN A 250 -6.42 45.84 15.82
N GLU A 251 -6.00 45.08 14.81
CA GLU A 251 -6.10 45.43 13.39
C GLU A 251 -7.44 44.97 12.76
N ASN A 252 -8.38 44.42 13.55
CA ASN A 252 -9.60 43.73 13.10
C ASN A 252 -9.35 42.54 12.16
N LYS A 253 -8.25 41.81 12.40
CA LYS A 253 -7.79 40.69 11.57
C LYS A 253 -7.57 39.40 12.36
N VAL A 254 -7.56 38.29 11.64
CA VAL A 254 -7.26 36.94 12.10
C VAL A 254 -6.12 36.37 11.27
N GLU A 255 -5.24 35.63 11.91
CA GLU A 255 -4.18 34.90 11.22
C GLU A 255 -4.70 33.54 10.76
N VAL A 256 -4.63 33.29 9.45
CA VAL A 256 -5.02 32.04 8.80
C VAL A 256 -3.77 31.33 8.33
N LYS A 257 -3.61 30.05 8.71
CA LYS A 257 -2.50 29.20 8.26
C LYS A 257 -3.05 27.86 7.75
N LYS A 258 -2.59 27.43 6.58
CA LYS A 258 -2.85 26.09 6.04
C LYS A 258 -1.83 25.12 6.63
N ARG A 259 -2.24 23.94 7.12
CA ARG A 259 -1.36 22.97 7.78
C ARG A 259 -0.24 22.47 6.86
N TRP A 260 -0.49 22.39 5.56
CA TRP A 260 0.49 22.00 4.54
C TRP A 260 1.36 23.15 4.03
N GLY A 261 1.22 24.37 4.58
CA GLY A 261 1.91 25.57 4.13
C GLY A 261 2.68 26.26 5.25
N THR A 262 3.65 27.10 4.87
CA THR A 262 4.45 27.91 5.78
C THR A 262 3.93 29.33 5.96
N GLU A 263 3.09 29.81 5.02
CA GLU A 263 2.57 31.17 5.01
C GLU A 263 1.46 31.38 6.04
N VAL A 264 1.51 32.54 6.71
CA VAL A 264 0.46 33.02 7.61
C VAL A 264 -0.14 34.27 6.99
N GLU A 265 -1.43 34.17 6.65
CA GLU A 265 -2.19 35.23 6.00
C GLU A 265 -3.02 35.99 7.05
N LYS A 266 -2.98 37.33 7.05
CA LYS A 266 -3.85 38.14 7.90
C LYS A 266 -5.11 38.53 7.14
N VAL A 267 -6.26 38.03 7.58
CA VAL A 267 -7.56 38.22 6.91
C VAL A 267 -8.48 39.03 7.82
N ASP A 268 -9.22 39.99 7.26
CA ASP A 268 -10.20 40.78 8.02
C ASP A 268 -11.27 39.87 8.64
N ILE A 269 -11.65 40.14 9.89
CA ILE A 269 -12.64 39.34 10.65
C ILE A 269 -13.96 39.21 9.88
N SER A 270 -14.37 40.26 9.17
CA SER A 270 -15.60 40.25 8.37
C SER A 270 -15.56 39.34 7.14
N GLN A 271 -14.37 38.94 6.69
CA GLN A 271 -14.15 38.13 5.49
C GLN A 271 -13.61 36.73 5.79
N VAL A 272 -13.12 36.48 7.01
CA VAL A 272 -12.40 35.25 7.35
C VAL A 272 -13.24 33.99 7.11
N ALA A 273 -14.54 34.04 7.39
CA ALA A 273 -15.42 32.88 7.27
C ALA A 273 -15.61 32.45 5.80
N ASP A 274 -15.77 33.42 4.87
CA ASP A 274 -15.89 33.13 3.43
C ASP A 274 -14.54 32.74 2.81
N TYR A 275 -13.46 33.37 3.27
CA TYR A 275 -12.11 33.01 2.86
C TYR A 275 -11.77 31.56 3.22
N VAL A 276 -12.03 31.16 4.47
CA VAL A 276 -11.79 29.79 4.95
C VAL A 276 -12.68 28.78 4.23
N LYS A 277 -13.95 29.12 4.00
CA LYS A 277 -14.87 28.27 3.23
C LYS A 277 -14.30 27.96 1.84
N THR A 278 -13.73 28.96 1.16
CA THR A 278 -13.13 28.78 -0.16
C THR A 278 -11.94 27.80 -0.11
N ILE A 279 -11.08 27.91 0.92
CA ILE A 279 -9.97 26.97 1.12
C ILE A 279 -10.47 25.53 1.32
N VAL A 280 -11.54 25.36 2.10
CA VAL A 280 -12.12 24.05 2.38
C VAL A 280 -12.76 23.47 1.11
N GLU A 281 -13.56 24.24 0.39
CA GLU A 281 -14.19 23.81 -0.87
C GLU A 281 -13.16 23.41 -1.92
N ASP A 282 -12.09 24.19 -2.09
CA ASP A 282 -10.97 23.86 -2.97
C ASP A 282 -10.27 22.56 -2.54
N GLY A 283 -10.09 22.37 -1.23
CA GLY A 283 -9.52 21.16 -0.66
C GLY A 283 -10.37 19.91 -0.89
N LEU A 284 -11.69 20.04 -0.83
CA LEU A 284 -12.64 18.95 -1.09
C LEU A 284 -12.80 18.65 -2.58
N ALA A 285 -12.60 19.65 -3.45
CA ALA A 285 -12.74 19.50 -4.90
C ALA A 285 -11.51 18.85 -5.58
N ARG A 286 -10.35 18.84 -4.92
CA ARG A 286 -9.13 18.18 -5.42
C ARG A 286 -9.36 16.66 -5.51
N LYS A 287 -9.31 16.15 -6.74
CA LYS A 287 -9.36 14.71 -7.05
C LYS A 287 -8.02 14.04 -6.80
#